data_AF-A0A645HQ41-F1
#
_entry.id   AF-A0A645HQ41-F1
#
_cell.length_a   1.000
_cell.length_b   1.000
_cell.length_c   1.000
_cell.angle_alpha   90.00
_cell.angle_beta   90.00
_cell.angle_gamma   90.00
#
_symmetry.space_group_name_H-M   'P 1'
#
loop_
_entity.id
_entity.type
_entity.pdbx_description
1 polymer ?
#
loop_
_entity_poly.entity_id
_entity_poly.type
_entity_poly.pdbx_seq_one_letter_code
_entity_poly.pdbx_strand_id
1 'polypeptide(L)'
;MNDYISETMNDKIKTALGGTGGSVSAPEQASEAPIPQTEDKAPEKAAPNIVTTEEELEAYFIIKNLLKDITDIHDITYKDTESYINILYKGNTWKWICRLRITPNQKLLIIPDENKKDIKYKLSDIYDLTQHSDEFHAVLQRYL
;
A
#
# COMPACT_ATOMS: atom_id res chain seq x y z
N MET A 1 50.78 19.18 -13.30
CA MET A 1 52.13 18.70 -12.94
C MET A 1 52.37 19.11 -11.50
N ASN A 2 52.04 18.24 -10.56
CA ASN A 2 52.93 17.21 -10.04
C ASN A 2 53.85 17.83 -8.99
N ASP A 3 53.38 17.72 -7.76
CA ASP A 3 54.05 17.87 -6.46
C ASP A 3 52.87 18.21 -5.51
N TYR A 4 52.47 17.42 -4.53
CA TYR A 4 53.33 16.80 -3.54
C TYR A 4 52.51 15.79 -2.72
N ILE A 5 52.90 14.52 -2.77
CA ILE A 5 53.07 13.59 -1.64
C ILE A 5 52.29 13.90 -0.35
N SER A 6 51.17 13.21 -0.16
CA SER A 6 50.63 12.66 1.09
C SER A 6 49.40 11.89 0.65
N GLU A 7 49.25 10.59 0.85
CA GLU A 7 49.31 9.85 2.10
C GLU A 7 49.78 8.44 1.72
N THR A 8 50.98 8.02 2.09
CA THR A 8 51.25 7.37 3.37
C THR A 8 50.26 6.24 3.66
N MET A 9 50.72 5.02 3.37
CA MET A 9 50.35 3.79 4.07
C MET A 9 48.90 3.31 3.89
N ASN A 10 48.64 2.61 2.79
CA ASN A 10 47.84 1.39 2.90
C ASN A 10 48.69 0.17 2.56
N ASP A 11 49.85 0.11 3.22
CA ASP A 11 50.71 -1.06 3.31
C ASP A 11 50.04 -2.08 4.22
N LYS A 12 49.05 -2.81 3.67
CA LYS A 12 48.55 -4.06 4.27
C LYS A 12 47.58 -4.90 3.44
N ILE A 13 47.72 -4.92 2.11
CA ILE A 13 47.22 -6.08 1.33
C ILE A 13 48.28 -6.49 0.29
N LYS A 14 49.53 -6.63 0.75
CA LYS A 14 50.47 -7.54 0.11
C LYS A 14 50.26 -8.91 0.74
N THR A 15 50.12 -9.91 -0.13
CA THR A 15 50.26 -11.34 0.14
C THR A 15 48.95 -12.10 0.28
N ALA A 16 48.42 -12.58 -0.85
CA ALA A 16 48.08 -13.99 -0.99
C ALA A 16 47.84 -14.36 -2.47
N LEU A 17 48.87 -14.96 -3.08
CA LEU A 17 48.81 -15.92 -4.21
C LEU A 17 48.06 -15.48 -5.48
N GLY A 18 48.75 -14.98 -6.50
CA GLY A 18 49.30 -15.85 -7.57
C GLY A 18 48.26 -15.99 -8.69
N GLY A 19 48.36 -15.27 -9.81
CA GLY A 19 49.47 -15.40 -10.77
C GLY A 19 48.99 -16.20 -11.99
N THR A 20 48.19 -15.55 -12.85
CA THR A 20 47.95 -15.92 -14.26
C THR A 20 47.23 -14.70 -14.87
N GLY A 21 47.54 -14.13 -16.01
CA GLY A 21 48.34 -14.56 -17.13
C GLY A 21 47.71 -13.91 -18.36
N GLY A 22 48.38 -12.93 -18.97
CA GLY A 22 47.98 -12.28 -20.22
C GLY A 22 46.88 -11.21 -20.05
N SER A 23 46.84 -10.11 -20.80
CA SER A 23 47.61 -9.77 -21.98
C SER A 23 47.30 -8.31 -22.35
N VAL A 24 48.34 -7.62 -22.83
CA VAL A 24 48.40 -6.48 -23.77
C VAL A 24 47.70 -5.12 -23.53
N SER A 25 48.58 -4.10 -23.62
CA SER A 25 48.42 -2.80 -24.32
C SER A 25 47.92 -1.57 -23.56
N ALA A 26 48.88 -0.70 -23.25
CA ALA A 26 48.73 0.76 -23.19
C ALA A 26 48.77 1.35 -24.63
N PRO A 27 48.65 2.67 -24.88
CA PRO A 27 48.38 3.81 -23.99
C PRO A 27 47.31 4.80 -24.57
N GLU A 28 47.15 5.95 -23.91
CA GLU A 28 47.03 7.31 -24.52
C GLU A 28 45.78 8.15 -24.15
N GLN A 29 46.06 9.29 -23.48
CA GLN A 29 45.52 10.67 -23.60
C GLN A 29 44.02 10.92 -23.82
N ALA A 30 43.42 12.06 -23.51
CA ALA A 30 43.67 13.23 -22.66
C ALA A 30 42.33 14.01 -22.73
N SER A 31 42.01 14.71 -21.66
CA SER A 31 40.76 15.46 -21.43
C SER A 31 40.47 16.56 -22.47
N GLU A 32 39.20 16.68 -22.89
CA GLU A 32 38.57 17.93 -23.33
C GLU A 32 37.06 17.94 -22.95
N ALA A 33 36.52 19.13 -22.67
CA ALA A 33 35.37 19.40 -21.81
C ALA A 33 33.97 19.40 -22.51
N PRO A 34 32.89 19.98 -21.93
CA PRO A 34 31.69 19.29 -21.46
C PRO A 34 30.46 19.42 -22.38
N ILE A 35 29.52 18.47 -22.33
CA ILE A 35 28.14 18.64 -22.83
C ILE A 35 27.11 18.05 -21.84
N PRO A 36 25.95 18.72 -21.64
CA PRO A 36 25.02 18.42 -20.55
C PRO A 36 24.07 17.30 -20.95
N GLN A 37 24.06 16.19 -20.20
CA GLN A 37 23.07 15.15 -20.37
C GLN A 37 21.97 15.32 -19.33
N THR A 38 20.86 15.80 -19.85
CA THR A 38 19.49 15.77 -19.34
C THR A 38 19.23 14.46 -18.59
N GLU A 39 19.11 14.53 -17.27
CA GLU A 39 18.54 13.45 -16.48
C GLU A 39 17.03 13.45 -16.70
N ASP A 40 16.62 12.53 -17.56
CA ASP A 40 15.25 12.05 -17.74
C ASP A 40 14.74 11.54 -16.38
N LYS A 41 13.93 12.38 -15.73
CA LYS A 41 13.26 12.06 -14.47
C LYS A 41 12.16 11.05 -14.76
N ALA A 42 12.53 9.77 -14.75
CA ALA A 42 11.58 8.66 -14.79
C ALA A 42 10.49 8.89 -13.71
N PRO A 43 9.21 8.63 -14.02
CA PRO A 43 8.12 8.87 -13.09
C PRO A 43 8.29 7.93 -11.89
N GLU A 44 8.61 8.51 -10.75
CA GLU A 44 8.59 7.88 -9.45
C GLU A 44 7.23 7.19 -9.30
N LYS A 45 7.25 5.86 -9.23
CA LYS A 45 6.08 5.02 -9.03
C LYS A 45 5.50 5.43 -7.68
N ALA A 46 4.46 6.27 -7.69
CA ALA A 46 3.78 6.75 -6.51
C ALA A 46 3.50 5.54 -5.60
N ALA A 47 4.10 5.55 -4.41
CA ALA A 47 3.79 4.56 -3.39
C ALA A 47 2.27 4.59 -3.17
N PRO A 48 1.61 3.42 -3.03
CA PRO A 48 0.17 3.36 -2.82
C PRO A 48 -0.13 4.13 -1.53
N ASN A 49 -0.78 5.29 -1.67
CA ASN A 49 -1.08 6.21 -0.58
C ASN A 49 -2.35 5.70 0.11
N ILE A 50 -2.25 4.51 0.68
CA ILE A 50 -3.32 3.87 1.46
C ILE A 50 -3.29 4.54 2.83
N VAL A 51 -3.99 5.67 2.92
CA VAL A 51 -4.15 6.44 4.16
C VAL A 51 -5.55 6.19 4.66
N THR A 52 -5.68 5.29 5.63
CA THR A 52 -6.96 5.09 6.33
C THR A 52 -7.32 6.38 7.05
N THR A 53 -8.42 6.99 6.65
CA THR A 53 -8.92 8.24 7.24
C THR A 53 -9.64 7.98 8.57
N GLU A 54 -9.73 9.00 9.42
CA GLU A 54 -10.49 8.91 10.68
C GLU A 54 -11.95 8.53 10.43
N GLU A 55 -12.56 9.12 9.40
CA GLU A 55 -13.94 8.89 9.01
C GLU A 55 -14.20 7.42 8.59
N GLU A 56 -13.22 6.77 7.95
CA GLU A 56 -13.28 5.33 7.64
C GLU A 56 -13.22 4.45 8.89
N LEU A 57 -12.38 4.83 9.86
CA LEU A 57 -12.29 4.12 11.13
C LEU A 57 -13.59 4.29 11.94
N GLU A 58 -14.14 5.50 11.99
CA GLU A 58 -15.44 5.76 12.63
C GLU A 58 -16.55 4.91 12.01
N ALA A 59 -16.66 4.91 10.68
CA ALA A 59 -17.63 4.09 9.96
C ALA A 59 -17.45 2.58 10.26
N TYR A 60 -16.20 2.11 10.31
CA TYR A 60 -15.89 0.75 10.73
C TYR A 60 -16.37 0.47 12.17
N PHE A 61 -16.12 1.35 13.13
CA PHE A 61 -16.58 1.17 14.50
C PHE A 61 -18.09 1.19 14.65
N ILE A 62 -18.79 2.03 13.87
CA ILE A 62 -20.25 2.04 13.79
C ILE A 62 -20.76 0.66 13.36
N ILE A 63 -20.27 0.14 12.23
CA ILE A 63 -20.68 -1.17 11.70
C ILE A 63 -20.33 -2.29 12.68
N LYS A 64 -19.15 -2.20 13.30
CA LYS A 64 -18.72 -3.15 14.33
C LYS A 64 -19.69 -3.19 15.52
N ASN A 65 -20.20 -2.03 15.95
CA ASN A 65 -21.20 -1.94 17.01
C ASN A 65 -22.56 -2.48 16.56
N LEU A 66 -22.98 -2.21 15.33
CA LEU A 66 -24.24 -2.71 14.77
C LEU A 66 -24.30 -4.24 14.69
N LEU A 67 -23.14 -4.89 14.56
CA LEU A 67 -23.02 -6.35 14.42
C LEU A 67 -22.75 -7.09 15.73
N LYS A 68 -22.55 -6.37 16.84
CA LYS A 68 -22.15 -6.97 18.13
C LYS A 68 -23.16 -7.98 18.69
N ASP A 69 -24.44 -7.83 18.33
CA ASP A 69 -25.52 -8.68 18.83
C ASP A 69 -25.59 -10.03 18.09
N ILE A 70 -24.91 -10.15 16.94
CA ILE A 70 -24.94 -11.36 16.10
C ILE A 70 -23.62 -12.13 16.16
N THR A 71 -22.49 -11.42 16.25
CA THR A 71 -21.17 -12.03 16.26
C THR A 71 -20.26 -11.33 17.25
N ASP A 72 -19.19 -12.02 17.64
CA ASP A 72 -18.14 -11.43 18.43
C ASP A 72 -17.46 -10.27 17.67
N ILE A 73 -17.22 -9.18 18.40
CA ILE A 73 -16.59 -7.96 17.90
C ILE A 73 -15.20 -8.25 17.33
N HIS A 74 -14.47 -9.25 17.83
CA HIS A 74 -13.16 -9.63 17.32
C HIS A 74 -13.20 -10.33 15.95
N ASP A 75 -14.35 -10.90 15.56
CA ASP A 75 -14.53 -11.51 14.25
C ASP A 75 -14.78 -10.48 13.14
N ILE A 76 -15.14 -9.24 13.49
CA ILE A 76 -15.29 -8.14 12.53
C ILE A 76 -13.94 -7.46 12.37
N THR A 77 -13.41 -7.52 11.15
CA THR A 77 -12.10 -6.99 10.78
C THR A 77 -12.23 -6.07 9.58
N TYR A 78 -11.21 -5.27 9.29
CA TYR A 78 -11.19 -4.46 8.07
C TYR A 78 -9.86 -4.62 7.35
N LYS A 79 -9.90 -4.40 6.03
CA LYS A 79 -8.73 -4.27 5.18
C LYS A 79 -8.88 -3.01 4.36
N ASP A 80 -7.92 -2.11 4.51
CA ASP A 80 -7.88 -0.88 3.74
C ASP A 80 -7.33 -1.11 2.32
N THR A 81 -7.82 -0.32 1.38
CA THR A 81 -7.38 -0.31 -0.02
C THR A 81 -7.30 1.12 -0.52
N GLU A 82 -6.63 1.37 -1.64
CA GLU A 82 -6.50 2.72 -2.21
C GLU A 82 -7.85 3.42 -2.49
N SER A 83 -8.94 2.67 -2.65
CA SER A 83 -10.22 3.19 -3.13
C SER A 83 -11.39 3.00 -2.17
N TYR A 84 -11.23 2.18 -1.14
CA TYR A 84 -12.27 1.81 -0.19
C TYR A 84 -11.71 1.00 0.99
N ILE A 85 -12.38 1.09 2.13
CA ILE A 85 -12.19 0.18 3.25
C ILE A 85 -13.14 -1.02 3.11
N ASN A 86 -12.58 -2.22 3.24
CA ASN A 86 -13.31 -3.49 3.11
C ASN A 86 -13.54 -4.10 4.50
N ILE A 87 -14.79 -4.28 4.89
CA ILE A 87 -15.15 -4.86 6.19
C ILE A 87 -15.42 -6.35 5.99
N LEU A 88 -14.73 -7.17 6.77
CA LEU A 88 -14.60 -8.61 6.60
C LEU A 88 -15.03 -9.35 7.85
N TYR A 89 -15.66 -10.49 7.65
CA TYR A 89 -15.90 -11.47 8.70
C TYR A 89 -14.73 -12.46 8.79
N LYS A 90 -14.18 -12.63 10.01
CA LYS A 90 -13.04 -13.50 10.34
C LYS A 90 -11.80 -13.26 9.49
N GLY A 91 -11.59 -12.03 9.04
CA GLY A 91 -10.47 -11.68 8.15
C GLY A 91 -10.51 -12.34 6.76
N ASN A 92 -11.60 -13.00 6.39
CA ASN A 92 -11.68 -13.71 5.13
C ASN A 92 -12.21 -12.79 4.02
N THR A 93 -11.40 -12.57 2.98
CA THR A 93 -11.74 -11.68 1.86
C THR A 93 -12.95 -12.13 1.05
N TRP A 94 -13.31 -13.42 1.09
CA TRP A 94 -14.51 -13.95 0.45
C TRP A 94 -15.78 -13.74 1.28
N LYS A 95 -15.63 -13.52 2.59
CA LYS A 95 -16.71 -13.23 3.53
C LYS A 95 -16.69 -11.75 3.90
N TRP A 96 -16.82 -10.90 2.88
CA TRP A 96 -16.86 -9.45 3.06
C TRP A 96 -18.29 -9.00 3.35
N ILE A 97 -18.47 -8.22 4.41
CA ILE A 97 -19.79 -7.76 4.86
C ILE A 97 -20.22 -6.55 4.05
N CYS A 98 -19.30 -5.59 3.87
CA CYS A 98 -19.53 -4.41 3.06
C CYS A 98 -18.22 -3.75 2.66
N ARG A 99 -18.29 -2.86 1.66
CA ARG A 99 -17.20 -1.97 1.28
C ARG A 99 -17.68 -0.54 1.39
N LEU A 100 -16.86 0.31 1.99
CA LEU A 100 -17.14 1.73 2.11
C LEU A 100 -16.11 2.50 1.30
N ARG A 101 -16.60 3.30 0.36
CA ARG A 101 -15.80 4.29 -0.33
C ARG A 101 -16.21 5.66 0.20
N ILE A 102 -15.33 6.25 0.99
CA ILE A 102 -15.52 7.59 1.54
C ILE A 102 -14.64 8.53 0.71
N THR A 103 -15.26 9.47 0.03
CA THR A 103 -14.57 10.54 -0.69
C THR A 103 -15.15 11.87 -0.24
N PRO A 104 -14.39 12.98 -0.30
CA PRO A 104 -14.88 14.29 0.13
C PRO A 104 -16.14 14.76 -0.62
N ASN A 105 -16.41 14.21 -1.81
CA ASN A 105 -17.58 14.55 -2.61
C ASN A 105 -18.75 13.57 -2.44
N GLN A 106 -18.48 12.32 -2.06
CA GLN A 106 -19.50 11.27 -2.00
C GLN A 106 -19.06 10.15 -1.06
N LYS A 107 -19.98 9.68 -0.22
CA LYS A 107 -19.86 8.44 0.53
C LYS A 107 -20.68 7.36 -0.16
N LEU A 108 -20.08 6.20 -0.38
CA LEU A 108 -20.70 5.08 -1.08
C LEU A 108 -20.53 3.81 -0.25
N LEU A 109 -21.65 3.21 0.12
CA LEU A 109 -21.73 1.91 0.75
C LEU A 109 -22.05 0.86 -0.32
N ILE A 110 -21.34 -0.26 -0.26
CA ILE A 110 -21.53 -1.39 -1.16
C ILE A 110 -21.75 -2.63 -0.30
N ILE A 111 -22.87 -3.33 -0.52
CA ILE A 111 -23.26 -4.53 0.22
C ILE A 111 -23.48 -5.69 -0.78
N PRO A 112 -23.00 -6.91 -0.49
CA PRO A 112 -23.31 -8.07 -1.31
C PRO A 112 -24.74 -8.57 -1.06
N ASP A 113 -25.53 -8.65 -2.13
CA ASP A 113 -26.84 -9.30 -2.10
C ASP A 113 -26.73 -10.84 -2.14
N GLU A 114 -27.84 -11.52 -1.83
CA GLU A 114 -27.98 -12.98 -1.90
C GLU A 114 -27.62 -13.54 -3.28
N ASN A 115 -27.94 -12.78 -4.33
CA ASN A 115 -27.67 -13.15 -5.71
C ASN A 115 -26.24 -12.84 -6.18
N LYS A 116 -25.31 -12.58 -5.25
CA LYS A 116 -23.94 -12.08 -5.54
C LYS A 116 -23.94 -10.78 -6.36
N LYS A 117 -25.00 -9.99 -6.26
CA LYS A 117 -25.06 -8.65 -6.87
C LYS A 117 -24.61 -7.62 -5.85
N ASP A 118 -23.81 -6.67 -6.30
CA ASP A 118 -23.39 -5.56 -5.45
C ASP A 118 -24.49 -4.49 -5.42
N ILE A 119 -25.09 -4.27 -4.25
CA ILE A 119 -26.01 -3.16 -4.02
C ILE A 119 -25.20 -1.95 -3.56
N LYS A 120 -25.51 -0.78 -4.13
CA LYS A 120 -24.77 0.46 -3.89
C LYS A 120 -25.69 1.52 -3.31
N TYR A 121 -25.35 2.01 -2.12
CA TYR A 121 -26.06 3.07 -1.41
C TYR A 121 -25.20 4.33 -1.35
N LYS A 122 -25.76 5.45 -1.79
CA LYS A 122 -25.12 6.76 -1.61
C LYS A 122 -25.48 7.27 -0.23
N LEU A 123 -24.47 7.51 0.59
CA LEU A 123 -24.65 8.05 1.92
C LEU A 123 -24.34 9.55 1.88
N SER A 124 -25.14 10.35 2.58
CA SER A 124 -24.80 11.74 2.87
C SER A 124 -23.86 11.83 4.07
N ASP A 125 -24.02 10.92 5.02
CA ASP A 125 -23.30 10.91 6.28
C ASP A 125 -22.92 9.47 6.73
N ILE A 126 -21.89 9.32 7.57
CA ILE A 126 -21.47 8.01 8.08
C ILE A 126 -22.48 7.40 9.06
N TYR A 127 -23.27 8.21 9.76
CA TYR A 127 -24.28 7.71 10.69
C TYR A 127 -25.49 7.08 9.96
N ASP A 128 -25.65 7.36 8.66
CA ASP A 128 -26.68 6.76 7.80
C ASP A 128 -26.50 5.23 7.66
N LEU A 129 -25.30 4.71 7.95
CA LEU A 129 -25.02 3.27 8.04
C LEU A 129 -25.97 2.54 9.00
N THR A 130 -26.45 3.21 10.04
CA THR A 130 -27.39 2.63 11.01
C THR A 130 -28.74 2.25 10.40
N GLN A 131 -29.14 2.90 9.30
CA GLN A 131 -30.39 2.57 8.59
C GLN A 131 -30.28 1.25 7.80
N HIS A 132 -29.06 0.84 7.47
CA HIS A 132 -28.77 -0.38 6.72
C HIS A 132 -28.41 -1.57 7.63
N SER A 133 -28.73 -1.49 8.93
CA SER A 133 -28.39 -2.52 9.92
C SER A 133 -28.92 -3.89 9.54
N ASP A 134 -30.18 -3.98 9.13
CA ASP A 134 -30.82 -5.23 8.69
C ASP A 134 -30.08 -5.89 7.52
N GLU A 135 -29.54 -5.10 6.59
CA GLU A 135 -28.76 -5.61 5.46
C GLU A 135 -27.42 -6.19 5.90
N PHE A 136 -26.72 -5.51 6.82
CA PHE A 136 -25.50 -6.05 7.41
C PHE A 136 -25.75 -7.35 8.17
N HIS A 137 -26.87 -7.41 8.90
CA HIS A 137 -27.31 -8.60 9.62
C HIS A 137 -27.58 -9.75 8.65
N ALA A 138 -28.33 -9.50 7.58
CA ALA A 138 -28.63 -10.49 6.57
C ALA A 138 -27.36 -11.04 5.90
N VAL A 139 -26.39 -10.18 5.55
CA VAL A 139 -25.12 -10.62 4.98
C VAL A 139 -24.33 -11.48 5.96
N LEU A 140 -24.22 -11.05 7.21
CA LEU A 140 -23.48 -11.79 8.23
C LEU A 140 -24.12 -13.15 8.52
N GLN A 141 -25.45 -13.24 8.58
CA GLN A 141 -26.18 -14.49 8.78
C GLN A 141 -25.90 -15.53 7.67
N ARG A 142 -25.60 -15.09 6.45
CA ARG A 142 -25.19 -16.00 5.36
C ARG A 142 -23.81 -16.64 5.58
N TYR A 143 -23.02 -16.11 6.51
CA TYR A 143 -21.65 -16.56 6.77
C TYR A 143 -21.47 -17.39 8.04
N LEU A 144 -22.46 -17.32 8.94
CA LEU A 144 -22.60 -18.17 10.13
C LEU A 144 -22.97 -19.60 9.71
#